data_AF-A0AA40CUB1-F1
#
_entry.id   AF-A0AA40CUB1-F1
#
_cell.length_a   1.000
_cell.length_b   1.000
_cell.length_c   1.000
_cell.angle_alpha   90.00
_cell.angle_beta   90.00
_cell.angle_gamma   90.00
#
_symmetry.space_group_name_H-M   'P 1'
#
loop_
_entity.id
_entity.type
_entity.pdbx_description
1 polymer ?
#
loop_
_entity_poly.entity_id
_entity_poly.type
_entity_poly.pdbx_seq_one_letter_code
_entity_poly.pdbx_strand_id
1 'polypeptide(L)'
;MSAEIGSTSCIFPYSDAMARYLSATKRDFVADAAKNNIGLLRPDEGSDKYYDEVIEIDLDTLEPHINGPYTPDLSHPLSKFPAEVEGSEWPKELSHAMVGSCTNSSWEDLKKASELIRQAESAGLKPKVPFFVTAGSEQVRATVERDGILRSLQFNPVTDEVLDSKGQAFKFTPPVVDELPASFESGQNYYQGPAEDRKALTVEVDPKSDRLQLLQPFGPWKAGNAEDLTILIKVKGKCTTDHISPAGPWYNYRGHLENISNNLLIGAENAFLPGASNRGHTQDLTTSPTPAVLPVPEVAKNYKRSNIRWVIIGENNYGEGSSREHAALEPRYLGGVAVVANSFARIHETNLKKQGMLPLTFADPAAYDQIQADDRVDILGVEDIRPSEQLTMRVRRKDGGVWETKLNHTFHEGQIRWLMSGSALNYIKSQKSKTGF
;
A
#
# COMPACT_ATOMS: atom_id res chain seq x y z
N MET A 1 1.62 6.47 -11.38
CA MET A 1 2.24 5.49 -10.48
C MET A 1 3.37 6.13 -9.67
N SER A 2 3.14 7.28 -9.02
CA SER A 2 4.14 7.90 -8.15
C SER A 2 4.16 7.30 -6.75
N ALA A 3 3.10 6.56 -6.39
CA ALA A 3 3.00 5.91 -5.09
C ALA A 3 4.06 4.81 -4.94
N GLU A 4 4.42 4.16 -6.04
CA GLU A 4 5.37 3.05 -6.14
C GLU A 4 6.82 3.46 -5.83
N ILE A 5 7.17 4.74 -6.01
CA ILE A 5 8.47 5.31 -5.63
C ILE A 5 8.43 6.02 -4.27
N GLY A 6 7.30 5.95 -3.55
CA GLY A 6 7.14 6.54 -2.22
C GLY A 6 6.87 8.05 -2.21
N SER A 7 6.55 8.68 -3.35
CA SER A 7 6.24 10.11 -3.39
C SER A 7 5.00 10.44 -2.54
N THR A 8 5.00 11.60 -1.89
CA THR A 8 3.82 12.08 -1.14
C THR A 8 2.63 12.32 -2.05
N SER A 9 2.88 12.89 -3.24
CA SER A 9 1.93 13.10 -4.31
C SER A 9 2.68 13.33 -5.62
N CYS A 10 1.96 13.33 -6.75
CA CYS A 10 2.45 13.76 -8.05
C CYS A 10 1.36 14.61 -8.70
N ILE A 11 1.76 15.74 -9.25
CA ILE A 11 0.86 16.72 -9.84
C ILE A 11 1.37 17.12 -11.22
N PHE A 12 0.43 17.43 -12.12
CA PHE A 12 0.71 18.08 -13.38
C PHE A 12 0.12 19.50 -13.32
N PRO A 13 0.81 20.52 -13.89
CA PRO A 13 0.25 21.87 -13.97
C PRO A 13 -1.00 21.88 -14.85
N TYR A 14 -1.92 22.81 -14.57
CA TYR A 14 -3.15 22.92 -15.35
C TYR A 14 -2.86 23.20 -16.84
N SER A 15 -3.46 22.40 -17.72
CA SER A 15 -3.25 22.43 -19.16
C SER A 15 -4.56 22.36 -19.94
N ASP A 16 -4.50 22.65 -21.24
CA ASP A 16 -5.68 22.59 -22.12
C ASP A 16 -6.26 21.17 -22.24
N ALA A 17 -5.43 20.13 -22.07
CA ALA A 17 -5.91 18.75 -22.00
C ALA A 17 -6.84 18.53 -20.80
N MET A 18 -6.49 19.11 -19.64
CA MET A 18 -7.38 19.07 -18.46
C MET A 18 -8.68 19.83 -18.72
N ALA A 19 -8.62 20.97 -19.43
CA ALA A 19 -9.82 21.72 -19.83
C ALA A 19 -10.74 20.88 -20.73
N ARG A 20 -10.19 20.22 -21.76
CA ARG A 20 -10.96 19.31 -22.64
C ARG A 20 -11.64 18.20 -21.85
N TYR A 21 -10.92 17.56 -20.92
CA TYR A 21 -11.49 16.51 -20.08
C TYR A 21 -12.60 17.02 -19.15
N LEU A 22 -12.41 18.19 -18.53
CA LEU A 22 -13.45 18.83 -17.70
C LEU A 22 -14.71 19.12 -18.52
N SER A 23 -14.58 19.70 -19.72
CA SER A 23 -15.70 19.92 -20.63
C SER A 23 -16.39 18.63 -21.06
N ALA A 24 -15.63 17.61 -21.47
CA ALA A 24 -16.18 16.31 -21.87
C ALA A 24 -16.98 15.61 -20.75
N THR A 25 -16.65 15.94 -19.49
CA THR A 25 -17.33 15.44 -18.29
C THR A 25 -18.31 16.45 -17.70
N LYS A 26 -18.76 17.44 -18.50
CA LYS A 26 -19.79 18.44 -18.17
C LYS A 26 -19.43 19.34 -16.98
N ARG A 27 -18.15 19.70 -16.88
CA ARG A 27 -17.57 20.55 -15.83
C ARG A 27 -16.93 21.82 -16.39
N ASP A 28 -17.50 22.39 -17.44
CA ASP A 28 -17.02 23.62 -18.09
C ASP A 28 -16.83 24.78 -17.10
N PHE A 29 -17.75 24.92 -16.13
CA PHE A 29 -17.66 25.92 -15.09
C PHE A 29 -16.36 25.82 -14.25
N VAL A 30 -15.81 24.61 -14.08
CA VAL A 30 -14.52 24.40 -13.40
C VAL A 30 -13.37 24.83 -14.30
N ALA A 31 -13.44 24.50 -15.60
CA ALA A 31 -12.43 24.91 -16.57
C ALA A 31 -12.38 26.44 -16.70
N ASP A 32 -13.52 27.11 -16.71
CA ASP A 32 -13.59 28.57 -16.80
C ASP A 32 -13.09 29.25 -15.51
N ALA A 33 -13.43 28.69 -14.34
CA ALA A 33 -12.85 29.15 -13.08
C ALA A 33 -11.32 28.96 -13.05
N ALA A 34 -10.81 27.83 -13.56
CA ALA A 34 -9.37 27.56 -13.62
C ALA A 34 -8.64 28.56 -14.55
N LYS A 35 -9.20 28.87 -15.72
CA LYS A 35 -8.64 29.87 -16.64
C LYS A 35 -8.50 31.25 -15.98
N ASN A 36 -9.50 31.66 -15.20
CA ASN A 36 -9.47 32.93 -14.48
C ASN A 36 -8.48 32.96 -13.31
N ASN A 37 -7.92 31.80 -12.92
CA ASN A 37 -6.98 31.66 -11.80
C ASN A 37 -5.70 30.91 -12.20
N ILE A 38 -5.30 30.98 -13.48
CA ILE A 38 -4.24 30.14 -14.04
C ILE A 38 -2.88 30.30 -13.31
N GLY A 39 -2.61 31.49 -12.78
CA GLY A 39 -1.39 31.78 -12.02
C GLY A 39 -1.27 31.01 -10.70
N LEU A 40 -2.37 30.45 -10.18
CA LEU A 40 -2.37 29.59 -8.99
C LEU A 40 -2.26 28.10 -9.33
N LEU A 41 -2.37 27.74 -10.61
CA LEU A 41 -2.50 26.37 -11.09
C LEU A 41 -1.31 25.92 -11.95
N ARG A 42 -0.28 26.76 -12.04
CA ARG A 42 0.98 26.51 -12.74
C ARG A 42 2.15 26.91 -11.85
N PRO A 43 3.31 26.26 -12.00
CA PRO A 43 4.53 26.73 -11.35
C PRO A 43 4.89 28.14 -11.83
N ASP A 44 5.52 28.91 -10.96
CA ASP A 44 6.07 30.22 -11.30
C ASP A 44 7.17 30.08 -12.37
N GLU A 45 7.30 31.07 -13.24
CA GLU A 45 8.36 31.08 -14.25
C GLU A 45 9.75 31.03 -13.59
N GLY A 46 10.60 30.10 -14.04
CA GLY A 46 11.93 29.89 -13.48
C GLY A 46 11.94 29.24 -12.09
N SER A 47 10.84 28.62 -11.65
CA SER A 47 10.78 27.91 -10.36
C SER A 47 11.55 26.60 -10.36
N ASP A 48 11.89 26.06 -11.53
CA ASP A 48 12.64 24.82 -11.73
C ASP A 48 14.00 24.81 -11.04
N LYS A 49 14.65 25.97 -10.94
CA LYS A 49 15.91 26.15 -10.19
C LYS A 49 15.79 25.94 -8.68
N TYR A 50 14.57 25.87 -8.15
CA TYR A 50 14.29 25.64 -6.73
C TYR A 50 13.79 24.22 -6.43
N TYR A 51 13.65 23.36 -7.44
CA TYR A 51 13.38 21.95 -7.18
C TYR A 51 14.63 21.32 -6.54
N ASP A 52 14.43 20.57 -5.45
CA ASP A 52 15.52 19.90 -4.72
C ASP A 52 16.26 18.89 -5.61
N GLU A 53 15.53 18.29 -6.56
CA GLU A 53 16.05 17.37 -7.57
C GLU A 53 15.27 17.56 -8.89
N VAL A 54 15.99 17.51 -10.02
CA VAL A 54 15.41 17.60 -11.37
C VAL A 54 15.80 16.34 -12.13
N ILE A 55 14.78 15.62 -12.61
CA ILE A 55 14.93 14.45 -13.49
C ILE A 55 14.36 14.84 -14.85
N GLU A 56 15.16 14.65 -15.91
CA GLU A 56 14.77 14.95 -17.29
C GLU A 56 14.51 13.65 -18.05
N ILE A 57 13.35 13.58 -18.73
CA ILE A 57 12.95 12.44 -19.57
C ILE A 57 12.59 12.98 -20.95
N ASP A 58 13.33 12.54 -21.96
CA ASP A 58 13.03 12.83 -23.37
C ASP A 58 12.00 11.84 -23.91
N LEU A 59 10.78 12.34 -24.17
CA LEU A 59 9.67 11.53 -24.66
C LEU A 59 9.85 11.04 -26.10
N ASP A 60 10.68 11.71 -26.91
CA ASP A 60 10.93 11.32 -28.30
C ASP A 60 11.83 10.09 -28.39
N THR A 61 12.63 9.85 -27.35
CA THR A 61 13.55 8.70 -27.27
C THR A 61 13.02 7.56 -26.41
N LEU A 62 11.93 7.79 -25.67
CA LEU A 62 11.33 6.81 -24.78
C LEU A 62 10.67 5.67 -25.56
N GLU A 63 11.02 4.42 -25.22
CA GLU A 63 10.37 3.22 -25.76
C GLU A 63 9.44 2.54 -24.73
N PRO A 64 8.54 1.62 -25.14
CA PRO A 64 7.70 0.87 -24.21
C PRO A 64 8.54 0.06 -23.20
N HIS A 65 8.07 -0.02 -21.95
CA HIS A 65 8.73 -0.75 -20.86
C HIS A 65 7.79 -1.78 -20.21
N ILE A 66 8.40 -2.78 -19.57
CA ILE A 66 7.76 -3.75 -18.67
C ILE A 66 8.55 -3.74 -17.36
N ASN A 67 7.86 -3.55 -16.23
CA ASN A 67 8.51 -3.56 -14.91
C ASN A 67 8.14 -4.85 -14.14
N GLY A 68 9.10 -5.42 -13.40
CA GLY A 68 8.90 -6.62 -12.60
C GLY A 68 10.07 -7.63 -12.67
N PRO A 69 9.89 -8.85 -12.12
CA PRO A 69 8.60 -9.46 -11.77
C PRO A 69 8.11 -9.25 -10.32
N TYR A 70 8.96 -8.81 -9.39
CA TYR A 70 8.60 -8.70 -7.96
C TYR A 70 8.58 -7.28 -7.41
N THR A 71 9.09 -6.31 -8.14
CA THR A 71 9.10 -4.90 -7.74
C THR A 71 8.72 -3.99 -8.90
N PRO A 72 8.02 -2.87 -8.64
CA PRO A 72 7.57 -1.96 -9.69
C PRO A 72 8.68 -1.07 -10.25
N ASP A 73 9.86 -1.02 -9.61
CA ASP A 73 11.03 -0.21 -9.99
C ASP A 73 12.05 -0.97 -10.87
N LEU A 74 11.92 -2.30 -10.98
CA LEU A 74 12.76 -3.10 -11.86
C LEU A 74 12.26 -2.97 -13.30
N SER A 75 12.71 -1.93 -13.99
CA SER A 75 12.24 -1.54 -15.32
C SER A 75 13.07 -2.14 -16.45
N HIS A 76 12.39 -2.74 -17.43
CA HIS A 76 13.01 -3.33 -18.62
C HIS A 76 12.45 -2.66 -19.87
N PRO A 77 13.30 -2.10 -20.75
CA PRO A 77 12.86 -1.72 -22.07
C PRO A 77 12.35 -2.94 -22.83
N LEU A 78 11.23 -2.82 -23.52
CA LEU A 78 10.57 -3.95 -24.19
C LEU A 78 11.50 -4.63 -25.20
N SER A 79 12.41 -3.87 -25.83
CA SER A 79 13.44 -4.35 -26.75
C SER A 79 14.43 -5.33 -26.10
N LYS A 80 14.68 -5.21 -24.79
CA LYS A 80 15.63 -6.04 -24.02
C LYS A 80 14.96 -7.14 -23.21
N PHE A 81 13.68 -6.98 -22.90
CA PHE A 81 12.93 -7.89 -22.03
C PHE A 81 13.04 -9.39 -22.40
N PRO A 82 13.00 -9.82 -23.68
CA PRO A 82 13.16 -11.24 -24.02
C PRO A 82 14.48 -11.84 -23.53
N ALA A 83 15.60 -11.11 -23.65
CA ALA A 83 16.90 -11.58 -23.22
C ALA A 83 16.99 -11.69 -21.68
N GLU A 84 16.36 -10.75 -20.97
CA GLU A 84 16.27 -10.77 -19.50
C GLU A 84 15.44 -11.98 -19.00
N VAL A 85 14.35 -12.31 -19.68
CA VAL A 85 13.54 -13.51 -19.38
C VAL A 85 14.33 -14.79 -19.70
N GLU A 86 15.09 -14.83 -20.80
CA GLU A 86 15.88 -16.00 -21.17
C GLU A 86 17.01 -16.29 -20.18
N GLY A 87 17.68 -15.24 -19.69
CA GLY A 87 18.81 -15.30 -18.77
C GLY A 87 18.45 -15.41 -17.28
N SER A 88 17.15 -15.35 -16.93
CA SER A 88 16.68 -15.41 -15.54
C SER A 88 16.00 -16.75 -15.21
N GLU A 89 15.73 -16.95 -13.92
CA GLU A 89 14.89 -18.05 -13.42
C GLU A 89 13.39 -17.69 -13.41
N TRP A 90 12.99 -16.63 -14.11
CA TRP A 90 11.59 -16.18 -14.12
C TRP A 90 10.68 -17.17 -14.86
N PRO A 91 9.41 -17.28 -14.47
CA PRO A 91 8.43 -18.04 -15.24
C PRO A 91 8.34 -17.50 -16.67
N LYS A 92 8.61 -18.36 -17.65
CA LYS A 92 8.62 -18.02 -19.08
C LYS A 92 7.23 -18.15 -19.72
N GLU A 93 6.38 -18.98 -19.13
CA GLU A 93 5.02 -19.16 -19.59
C GLU A 93 4.12 -18.07 -19.00
N LEU A 94 3.58 -17.22 -19.89
CA LEU A 94 2.50 -16.32 -19.53
C LEU A 94 1.27 -17.16 -19.22
N SER A 95 0.69 -17.00 -18.03
CA SER A 95 -0.52 -17.74 -17.64
C SER A 95 -1.80 -16.93 -17.87
N HIS A 96 -1.73 -15.60 -17.72
CA HIS A 96 -2.87 -14.69 -17.79
C HIS A 96 -2.38 -13.31 -18.24
N ALA A 97 -3.26 -12.55 -18.89
CA ALA A 97 -3.04 -11.16 -19.22
C ALA A 97 -4.22 -10.31 -18.72
N MET A 98 -3.93 -9.14 -18.15
CA MET A 98 -4.93 -8.28 -17.51
C MET A 98 -4.69 -6.83 -17.95
N VAL A 99 -5.74 -6.16 -18.42
CA VAL A 99 -5.75 -4.73 -18.75
C VAL A 99 -6.85 -4.04 -17.96
N GLY A 100 -6.62 -2.78 -17.59
CA GLY A 100 -7.59 -2.02 -16.81
C GLY A 100 -7.06 -1.62 -15.44
N SER A 101 -7.90 -1.79 -14.42
CA SER A 101 -7.69 -1.28 -13.05
C SER A 101 -7.66 0.24 -12.98
N CYS A 102 -7.50 0.84 -11.80
CA CYS A 102 -7.51 2.29 -11.66
C CYS A 102 -6.42 3.03 -12.47
N THR A 103 -5.31 2.35 -12.82
CA THR A 103 -4.17 2.98 -13.52
C THR A 103 -4.38 3.10 -15.02
N ASN A 104 -4.89 2.06 -15.69
CA ASN A 104 -4.95 1.97 -17.16
C ASN A 104 -6.32 1.49 -17.66
N SER A 105 -7.38 2.20 -17.25
CA SER A 105 -8.76 1.88 -17.62
C SER A 105 -9.55 3.09 -18.09
N SER A 106 -8.87 4.13 -18.58
CA SER A 106 -9.54 5.21 -19.27
C SER A 106 -10.17 4.70 -20.58
N TRP A 107 -11.04 5.50 -21.18
CA TRP A 107 -11.59 5.19 -22.49
C TRP A 107 -10.48 5.05 -23.54
N GLU A 108 -9.47 5.93 -23.51
CA GLU A 108 -8.31 5.90 -24.41
C GLU A 108 -7.51 4.59 -24.26
N ASP A 109 -7.21 4.17 -23.03
CA ASP A 109 -6.47 2.95 -22.74
C ASP A 109 -7.18 1.71 -23.34
N LEU A 110 -8.48 1.60 -23.07
CA LEU A 110 -9.28 0.47 -23.54
C LEU A 110 -9.47 0.50 -25.05
N LYS A 111 -9.54 1.69 -25.66
CA LYS A 111 -9.59 1.84 -27.13
C LYS A 111 -8.27 1.41 -27.78
N LYS A 112 -7.11 1.77 -27.22
CA LYS A 112 -5.79 1.31 -27.69
C LYS A 112 -5.68 -0.21 -27.62
N ALA A 113 -6.07 -0.80 -26.49
CA ALA A 113 -6.09 -2.25 -26.33
C ALA A 113 -7.01 -2.94 -27.35
N SER A 114 -8.21 -2.40 -27.55
CA SER A 114 -9.18 -2.93 -28.53
C SER A 114 -8.66 -2.89 -29.96
N GLU A 115 -7.93 -1.84 -30.36
CA GLU A 115 -7.37 -1.76 -31.71
C GLU A 115 -6.29 -2.82 -31.95
N LEU A 116 -5.46 -3.10 -30.94
CA LEU A 116 -4.48 -4.19 -31.02
C LEU A 116 -5.18 -5.55 -31.16
N ILE A 117 -6.25 -5.81 -30.40
CA ILE A 117 -7.01 -7.06 -30.53
C ILE A 117 -7.63 -7.16 -31.93
N ARG A 118 -8.20 -6.08 -32.46
CA ARG A 118 -8.79 -6.06 -33.81
C ARG A 118 -7.75 -6.36 -34.89
N GLN A 119 -6.52 -5.86 -34.75
CA GLN A 119 -5.41 -6.21 -35.66
C GLN A 119 -5.10 -7.71 -35.60
N ALA A 120 -5.04 -8.29 -34.39
CA ALA A 120 -4.82 -9.72 -34.20
C ALA A 120 -5.95 -10.56 -34.84
N GLU A 121 -7.21 -10.22 -34.57
CA GLU A 121 -8.38 -10.89 -35.14
C GLU A 121 -8.39 -10.84 -36.67
N SER A 122 -8.06 -9.68 -37.25
CA SER A 122 -7.98 -9.51 -38.71
C SER A 122 -6.90 -10.37 -39.35
N ALA A 123 -5.87 -10.75 -38.58
CA ALA A 123 -4.82 -11.69 -38.98
C ALA A 123 -5.18 -13.15 -38.66
N GLY A 124 -6.37 -13.43 -38.11
CA GLY A 124 -6.79 -14.75 -37.67
C GLY A 124 -6.12 -15.22 -36.37
N LEU A 125 -5.49 -14.30 -35.62
CA LEU A 125 -4.84 -14.59 -34.34
C LEU A 125 -5.83 -14.46 -33.18
N LYS A 126 -5.57 -15.20 -32.11
CA LYS A 126 -6.34 -15.15 -30.87
C LYS A 126 -5.42 -15.11 -29.64
N PRO A 127 -5.83 -14.49 -28.52
CA PRO A 127 -5.11 -14.58 -27.25
C PRO A 127 -4.82 -16.04 -26.85
N LYS A 128 -3.56 -16.31 -26.50
CA LYS A 128 -3.10 -17.66 -26.09
C LYS A 128 -3.42 -18.00 -24.62
N VAL A 129 -3.74 -16.98 -23.83
CA VAL A 129 -3.99 -17.06 -22.39
C VAL A 129 -5.29 -16.34 -22.07
N PRO A 130 -5.94 -16.62 -20.92
CA PRO A 130 -7.08 -15.81 -20.48
C PRO A 130 -6.70 -14.33 -20.42
N PHE A 131 -7.54 -13.51 -21.05
CA PHE A 131 -7.37 -12.06 -21.14
C PHE A 131 -8.52 -11.37 -20.41
N PHE A 132 -8.21 -10.62 -19.36
CA PHE A 132 -9.20 -9.94 -18.52
C PHE A 132 -9.16 -8.44 -18.72
N VAL A 133 -10.32 -7.81 -18.79
CA VAL A 133 -10.47 -6.35 -18.90
C VAL A 133 -11.33 -5.82 -17.76
N THR A 134 -10.83 -4.79 -17.07
CA THR A 134 -11.57 -4.10 -16.00
C THR A 134 -11.68 -2.61 -16.28
N ALA A 135 -12.90 -2.11 -16.51
CA ALA A 135 -13.15 -0.67 -16.62
C ALA A 135 -13.07 0.02 -15.25
N GLY A 136 -12.53 1.23 -15.19
CA GLY A 136 -12.31 1.96 -13.94
C GLY A 136 -13.55 2.61 -13.33
N SER A 137 -14.64 2.71 -14.09
CA SER A 137 -15.93 3.23 -13.63
C SER A 137 -17.08 2.74 -14.49
N GLU A 138 -18.31 2.85 -13.97
CA GLU A 138 -19.52 2.54 -14.73
C GLU A 138 -19.69 3.46 -15.96
N GLN A 139 -19.32 4.74 -15.85
CA GLN A 139 -19.32 5.67 -16.97
C GLN A 139 -18.39 5.19 -18.10
N VAL A 140 -17.15 4.80 -17.76
CA VAL A 140 -16.24 4.25 -18.76
C VAL A 140 -16.80 2.96 -19.33
N ARG A 141 -17.22 2.00 -18.48
CA ARG A 141 -17.79 0.72 -18.91
C ARG A 141 -18.94 0.90 -19.90
N ALA A 142 -19.91 1.76 -19.59
CA ALA A 142 -21.05 2.05 -20.47
C ALA A 142 -20.61 2.72 -21.77
N THR A 143 -19.65 3.65 -21.71
CA THR A 143 -19.14 4.34 -22.90
C THR A 143 -18.39 3.39 -23.84
N VAL A 144 -17.50 2.54 -23.29
CA VAL A 144 -16.76 1.55 -24.09
C VAL A 144 -17.66 0.43 -24.62
N GLU A 145 -18.76 0.11 -23.95
CA GLU A 145 -19.78 -0.80 -24.45
C GLU A 145 -20.53 -0.21 -25.65
N ARG A 146 -21.03 1.02 -25.52
CA ARG A 146 -21.70 1.75 -26.62
C ARG A 146 -20.81 1.85 -27.86
N ASP A 147 -19.54 2.15 -27.66
CA ASP A 147 -18.56 2.33 -28.73
C ASP A 147 -18.07 1.00 -29.34
N GLY A 148 -18.63 -0.13 -28.89
CA GLY A 148 -18.32 -1.47 -29.39
C GLY A 148 -16.93 -1.99 -28.98
N ILE A 149 -16.19 -1.23 -28.17
CA ILE A 149 -14.84 -1.56 -27.69
C ILE A 149 -14.89 -2.84 -26.86
N LEU A 150 -15.86 -2.97 -25.93
CA LEU A 150 -15.98 -4.20 -25.14
C LEU A 150 -16.27 -5.42 -26.01
N ARG A 151 -17.02 -5.28 -27.10
CA ARG A 151 -17.29 -6.40 -28.01
C ARG A 151 -16.00 -6.89 -28.69
N SER A 152 -15.10 -5.98 -29.05
CA SER A 152 -13.77 -6.30 -29.56
C SER A 152 -12.80 -6.80 -28.48
N LEU A 153 -13.14 -6.65 -27.20
CA LEU A 153 -12.35 -7.15 -26.07
C LEU A 153 -12.92 -8.44 -25.46
N GLN A 154 -14.16 -8.82 -25.79
CA GLN A 154 -14.85 -10.04 -25.33
C GLN A 154 -14.44 -11.24 -26.19
N PHE A 155 -13.22 -11.71 -26.00
CA PHE A 155 -12.75 -12.99 -26.54
C PHE A 155 -12.69 -14.06 -25.43
N ASN A 156 -13.25 -15.25 -25.67
CA ASN A 156 -13.23 -16.38 -24.72
C ASN A 156 -12.32 -17.52 -25.22
N PRO A 157 -11.08 -17.65 -24.70
CA PRO A 157 -10.11 -18.66 -25.16
C PRO A 157 -10.43 -20.10 -24.75
N VAL A 158 -11.49 -20.36 -23.97
CA VAL A 158 -11.81 -21.72 -23.49
C VAL A 158 -12.58 -22.54 -24.54
N THR A 159 -13.24 -21.90 -25.50
CA THR A 159 -14.13 -22.57 -26.47
C THR A 159 -13.68 -22.48 -27.93
N ASP A 160 -12.64 -21.69 -28.22
CA ASP A 160 -12.37 -21.23 -29.58
C ASP A 160 -10.99 -21.70 -30.09
N GLU A 161 -10.96 -22.58 -31.11
CA GLU A 161 -9.72 -23.13 -31.69
C GLU A 161 -8.94 -22.12 -32.57
N VAL A 162 -7.62 -22.33 -32.76
CA VAL A 162 -6.74 -21.47 -33.60
C VAL A 162 -5.91 -22.26 -34.60
N LEU A 163 -6.02 -21.87 -35.86
CA LEU A 163 -4.96 -21.90 -36.88
C LEU A 163 -4.87 -20.49 -37.47
N ASP A 164 -3.67 -20.04 -37.84
CA ASP A 164 -3.56 -18.95 -38.80
C ASP A 164 -4.05 -19.50 -40.17
N SER A 165 -4.73 -18.68 -40.99
CA SER A 165 -5.32 -19.18 -42.23
C SER A 165 -4.37 -19.22 -43.45
N LYS A 166 -3.13 -18.70 -43.36
CA LYS A 166 -2.28 -18.41 -44.56
C LYS A 166 -0.73 -18.43 -44.40
N GLY A 167 -0.16 -18.66 -43.23
CA GLY A 167 1.29 -18.74 -42.97
C GLY A 167 2.09 -17.46 -43.22
N GLN A 168 1.47 -16.28 -43.17
CA GLN A 168 2.13 -15.00 -43.48
C GLN A 168 2.59 -14.24 -42.24
N ALA A 169 3.70 -13.48 -42.39
CA ALA A 169 4.22 -12.62 -41.34
C ALA A 169 3.22 -11.49 -41.02
N PHE A 170 2.78 -11.44 -39.77
CA PHE A 170 1.96 -10.36 -39.21
C PHE A 170 2.79 -9.52 -38.24
N LYS A 171 2.62 -8.20 -38.28
CA LYS A 171 3.25 -7.27 -37.35
C LYS A 171 2.21 -6.26 -36.88
N PHE A 172 2.11 -6.08 -35.56
CA PHE A 172 1.28 -5.03 -34.99
C PHE A 172 1.78 -3.64 -35.41
N THR A 173 0.83 -2.73 -35.58
CA THR A 173 1.10 -1.31 -35.78
C THR A 173 0.68 -0.54 -34.53
N PRO A 174 1.41 0.53 -34.14
CA PRO A 174 1.01 1.35 -32.99
C PRO A 174 -0.44 1.85 -33.14
N PRO A 175 -1.30 1.64 -32.13
CA PRO A 175 -2.69 2.07 -32.21
C PRO A 175 -2.76 3.60 -32.14
N VAL A 176 -3.44 4.22 -33.10
CA VAL A 176 -3.74 5.65 -33.10
C VAL A 176 -5.23 5.79 -32.80
N VAL A 177 -5.56 6.45 -31.70
CA VAL A 177 -6.93 6.60 -31.20
C VAL A 177 -7.16 8.04 -30.75
N ASP A 178 -8.43 8.45 -30.71
CA ASP A 178 -8.79 9.71 -30.04
C ASP A 178 -8.48 9.62 -28.53
N GLU A 179 -8.24 10.77 -27.89
CA GLU A 179 -8.03 10.86 -26.44
C GLU A 179 -9.35 10.65 -25.67
N LEU A 180 -10.46 11.16 -26.21
CA LEU A 180 -11.76 11.19 -25.56
C LEU A 180 -12.86 10.70 -26.50
N PRO A 181 -13.93 10.09 -25.97
CA PRO A 181 -15.12 9.79 -26.77
C PRO A 181 -15.81 11.09 -27.20
N ALA A 182 -16.61 11.02 -28.27
CA ALA A 182 -17.46 12.14 -28.69
C ALA A 182 -18.40 12.62 -27.57
N SER A 183 -18.85 11.68 -26.72
CA SER A 183 -19.52 11.97 -25.45
C SER A 183 -19.43 10.77 -24.51
N PHE A 184 -19.41 11.03 -23.20
CA PHE A 184 -19.50 9.97 -22.19
C PHE A 184 -20.95 9.54 -21.93
N GLU A 185 -21.15 8.23 -21.81
CA GLU A 185 -22.40 7.65 -21.31
C GLU A 185 -22.43 7.68 -19.78
N SER A 186 -23.58 8.01 -19.19
CA SER A 186 -23.69 8.04 -17.72
C SER A 186 -23.74 6.64 -17.10
N GLY A 187 -24.14 5.63 -17.88
CA GLY A 187 -24.32 4.26 -17.41
C GLY A 187 -25.44 4.13 -16.37
N GLN A 188 -25.41 3.06 -15.60
CA GLN A 188 -26.35 2.88 -14.50
C GLN A 188 -26.01 3.80 -13.33
N ASN A 189 -27.01 4.50 -12.79
CA ASN A 189 -26.80 5.33 -11.61
C ASN A 189 -26.75 4.48 -10.33
N TYR A 190 -25.54 4.32 -9.78
CA TYR A 190 -25.31 3.66 -8.49
C TYR A 190 -25.10 4.65 -7.33
N TYR A 191 -25.15 5.96 -7.59
CA TYR A 191 -24.96 6.95 -6.54
C TYR A 191 -26.19 7.02 -5.64
N GLN A 192 -25.98 6.78 -4.36
CA GLN A 192 -26.97 7.02 -3.32
C GLN A 192 -26.58 8.29 -2.55
N GLY A 193 -27.36 9.36 -2.74
CA GLY A 193 -27.20 10.58 -1.96
C GLY A 193 -27.53 10.35 -0.48
N PRO A 194 -27.04 11.22 0.42
CA PRO A 194 -27.42 11.16 1.82
C PRO A 194 -28.92 11.43 1.99
N ALA A 195 -29.57 10.75 2.93
CA ALA A 195 -30.98 11.01 3.24
C ALA A 195 -31.22 12.47 3.67
N GLU A 196 -32.42 12.97 3.38
CA GLU A 196 -32.85 14.33 3.77
C GLU A 196 -32.94 14.46 5.29
N ASP A 197 -33.67 13.56 5.96
CA ASP A 197 -33.73 13.50 7.42
C ASP A 197 -32.70 12.51 7.98
N ARG A 198 -31.50 13.01 8.22
CA ARG A 198 -30.40 12.22 8.80
C ARG A 198 -30.56 11.97 10.30
N LYS A 199 -31.39 12.76 11.00
CA LYS A 199 -31.55 12.63 12.45
C LYS A 199 -32.39 11.41 12.81
N ALA A 200 -33.26 10.96 11.90
CA ALA A 200 -34.05 9.76 12.07
C ALA A 200 -33.28 8.45 11.77
N LEU A 201 -32.07 8.53 11.22
CA LEU A 201 -31.27 7.34 10.89
C LEU A 201 -30.48 6.83 12.09
N THR A 202 -30.51 5.52 12.31
CA THR A 202 -29.63 4.81 13.24
C THR A 202 -28.59 4.00 12.47
N VAL A 203 -27.38 3.91 13.04
CA VAL A 203 -26.34 2.99 12.56
C VAL A 203 -26.06 2.00 13.67
N GLU A 204 -26.50 0.77 13.48
CA GLU A 204 -26.37 -0.31 14.46
C GLU A 204 -25.32 -1.32 13.98
N VAL A 205 -24.48 -1.76 14.91
CA VAL A 205 -23.50 -2.81 14.67
C VAL A 205 -23.87 -3.98 15.57
N ASP A 206 -24.28 -5.10 14.96
CA ASP A 206 -24.60 -6.31 15.71
C ASP A 206 -23.34 -6.77 16.49
N PRO A 207 -23.40 -6.89 17.84
CA PRO A 207 -22.29 -7.37 18.64
C PRO A 207 -21.80 -8.78 18.28
N LYS A 208 -22.61 -9.57 17.54
CA LYS A 208 -22.26 -10.90 17.04
C LYS A 208 -21.80 -10.89 15.57
N SER A 209 -21.72 -9.72 14.93
CA SER A 209 -21.24 -9.62 13.55
C SER A 209 -19.81 -10.13 13.44
N ASP A 210 -19.55 -10.94 12.43
CA ASP A 210 -18.20 -11.38 12.05
C ASP A 210 -17.53 -10.40 11.07
N ARG A 211 -18.27 -9.38 10.58
CA ARG A 211 -17.81 -8.38 9.58
C ARG A 211 -17.51 -7.01 10.17
N LEU A 212 -18.29 -6.57 11.16
CA LEU A 212 -18.21 -5.24 11.77
C LEU A 212 -18.05 -5.36 13.29
N GLN A 213 -17.11 -4.63 13.86
CA GLN A 213 -16.85 -4.59 15.31
C GLN A 213 -16.66 -3.13 15.73
N LEU A 214 -17.34 -2.71 16.80
CA LEU A 214 -17.07 -1.41 17.39
C LEU A 214 -15.65 -1.39 17.98
N LEU A 215 -14.86 -0.40 17.60
CA LEU A 215 -13.51 -0.22 18.13
C LEU A 215 -13.56 0.12 19.62
N GLN A 216 -12.77 -0.63 20.40
CA GLN A 216 -12.51 -0.31 21.80
C GLN A 216 -11.33 0.66 21.90
N PRO A 217 -11.42 1.75 22.69
CA PRO A 217 -10.31 2.66 22.88
C PRO A 217 -9.06 1.94 23.41
N PHE A 218 -7.91 2.17 22.78
CA PHE A 218 -6.65 1.67 23.30
C PHE A 218 -6.31 2.33 24.65
N GLY A 219 -5.60 1.61 25.53
CA GLY A 219 -5.15 2.18 26.81
C GLY A 219 -4.12 3.30 26.59
N PRO A 220 -4.08 4.33 27.46
CA PRO A 220 -3.08 5.39 27.40
C PRO A 220 -1.67 4.87 27.69
N TRP A 221 -0.65 5.66 27.36
CA TRP A 221 0.73 5.34 27.72
C TRP A 221 0.90 5.27 29.24
N LYS A 222 1.74 4.35 29.71
CA LYS A 222 2.12 4.21 31.11
C LYS A 222 3.65 4.09 31.18
N ALA A 223 4.25 4.68 32.21
CA ALA A 223 5.67 4.57 32.45
C ALA A 223 6.10 3.10 32.51
N GLY A 224 7.23 2.79 31.88
CA GLY A 224 7.73 1.42 31.75
C GLY A 224 7.02 0.59 30.67
N ASN A 225 6.17 1.19 29.83
CA ASN A 225 5.58 0.51 28.66
C ASN A 225 6.61 0.00 27.66
N ALA A 226 7.74 0.67 27.56
CA ALA A 226 8.81 0.31 26.65
C ALA A 226 9.97 -0.42 27.34
N GLU A 227 9.73 -1.01 28.52
CA GLU A 227 10.69 -1.84 29.23
C GLU A 227 10.40 -3.33 29.03
N ASP A 228 11.49 -4.10 28.95
CA ASP A 228 11.52 -5.56 28.86
C ASP A 228 10.71 -6.16 27.69
N LEU A 229 10.77 -5.46 26.55
CA LEU A 229 10.08 -5.84 25.32
C LEU A 229 10.71 -7.11 24.74
N THR A 230 9.86 -8.06 24.37
CA THR A 230 10.24 -9.23 23.57
C THR A 230 10.28 -8.85 22.08
N ILE A 231 11.25 -9.36 21.32
CA ILE A 231 11.23 -9.21 19.87
C ILE A 231 10.23 -10.20 19.29
N LEU A 232 9.14 -9.71 18.70
CA LEU A 232 8.14 -10.58 18.08
C LEU A 232 8.68 -11.19 16.78
N ILE A 233 9.34 -10.37 15.96
CA ILE A 233 9.94 -10.76 14.68
C ILE A 233 11.01 -9.74 14.29
N LYS A 234 12.10 -10.22 13.71
CA LYS A 234 13.07 -9.41 12.97
C LYS A 234 12.84 -9.63 11.49
N VAL A 235 12.26 -8.65 10.82
CA VAL A 235 11.85 -8.76 9.42
C VAL A 235 13.06 -8.56 8.51
N LYS A 236 13.31 -9.53 7.64
CA LYS A 236 14.37 -9.49 6.63
C LYS A 236 13.82 -9.02 5.29
N GLY A 237 14.56 -8.15 4.61
CA GLY A 237 14.23 -7.64 3.29
C GLY A 237 12.97 -6.77 3.25
N LYS A 238 12.34 -6.74 2.07
CA LYS A 238 11.19 -5.88 1.77
C LYS A 238 9.95 -6.27 2.59
N CYS A 239 9.43 -5.35 3.39
CA CYS A 239 8.19 -5.52 4.15
C CYS A 239 7.13 -4.49 3.75
N THR A 240 6.23 -4.86 2.85
CA THR A 240 5.10 -4.02 2.44
C THR A 240 3.95 -4.13 3.44
N THR A 241 2.96 -3.24 3.35
CA THR A 241 1.73 -3.40 4.12
C THR A 241 0.96 -4.67 3.81
N ASP A 242 1.17 -5.29 2.63
CA ASP A 242 0.59 -6.60 2.32
C ASP A 242 1.35 -7.76 3.00
N HIS A 243 2.63 -7.57 3.35
CA HIS A 243 3.32 -8.51 4.23
C HIS A 243 2.81 -8.39 5.67
N ILE A 244 2.45 -7.18 6.12
CA ILE A 244 1.96 -6.89 7.48
C ILE A 244 0.48 -7.24 7.66
N SER A 245 -0.40 -6.85 6.74
CA SER A 245 -1.85 -7.09 6.78
C SER A 245 -2.35 -7.37 5.36
N PRO A 246 -2.24 -8.62 4.88
CA PRO A 246 -2.57 -8.99 3.51
C PRO A 246 -3.98 -8.62 3.07
N ALA A 247 -4.16 -8.39 1.77
CA ALA A 247 -5.45 -8.24 1.09
C ALA A 247 -6.18 -9.58 0.83
N GLY A 248 -6.93 -9.64 -0.27
CA GLY A 248 -7.62 -10.84 -0.73
C GLY A 248 -8.74 -11.27 0.21
N PRO A 249 -8.73 -12.50 0.76
CA PRO A 249 -9.82 -13.00 1.60
C PRO A 249 -10.03 -12.15 2.87
N TRP A 250 -9.00 -11.44 3.32
CA TRP A 250 -9.05 -10.56 4.50
C TRP A 250 -9.86 -9.29 4.29
N TYR A 251 -10.24 -8.94 3.05
CA TYR A 251 -11.18 -7.84 2.78
C TYR A 251 -12.51 -8.03 3.51
N ASN A 252 -12.89 -9.29 3.77
CA ASN A 252 -14.10 -9.59 4.52
C ASN A 252 -14.05 -8.99 5.95
N TYR A 253 -12.88 -8.88 6.56
CA TYR A 253 -12.76 -8.51 7.98
C TYR A 253 -12.29 -7.08 8.23
N ARG A 254 -12.28 -6.21 7.20
CA ARG A 254 -11.82 -4.81 7.32
C ARG A 254 -12.53 -3.98 8.37
N GLY A 255 -13.80 -4.29 8.66
CA GLY A 255 -14.57 -3.64 9.70
C GLY A 255 -14.49 -4.33 11.07
N HIS A 256 -13.74 -5.42 11.21
CA HIS A 256 -13.66 -6.24 12.42
C HIS A 256 -12.20 -6.45 12.84
N LEU A 257 -11.70 -5.60 13.73
CA LEU A 257 -10.26 -5.53 14.07
C LEU A 257 -9.71 -6.84 14.62
N GLU A 258 -10.46 -7.54 15.48
CA GLU A 258 -10.01 -8.82 16.03
C GLU A 258 -9.84 -9.91 14.95
N ASN A 259 -10.81 -10.03 14.03
CA ASN A 259 -10.78 -11.02 12.98
C ASN A 259 -9.68 -10.74 11.95
N ILE A 260 -9.48 -9.48 11.56
CA ILE A 260 -8.40 -9.15 10.61
C ILE A 260 -7.02 -9.31 11.25
N SER A 261 -6.86 -9.08 12.55
CA SER A 261 -5.58 -9.29 13.26
C SER A 261 -5.05 -10.73 13.22
N ASN A 262 -5.84 -11.69 12.74
CA ASN A 262 -5.36 -13.04 12.41
C ASN A 262 -4.41 -13.09 11.21
N ASN A 263 -4.20 -11.99 10.50
CA ASN A 263 -3.31 -11.90 9.36
C ASN A 263 -2.02 -11.11 9.64
N LEU A 264 -1.82 -10.66 10.88
CA LEU A 264 -0.66 -9.87 11.27
C LEU A 264 0.65 -10.57 10.87
N LEU A 265 1.39 -9.94 9.97
CA LEU A 265 2.73 -10.31 9.52
C LEU A 265 2.86 -11.71 8.90
N ILE A 266 1.76 -12.32 8.43
CA ILE A 266 1.82 -13.67 7.83
C ILE A 266 2.60 -13.71 6.50
N GLY A 267 2.84 -12.55 5.88
CA GLY A 267 3.65 -12.44 4.66
C GLY A 267 5.10 -12.04 4.92
N ALA A 268 5.49 -11.72 6.15
CA ALA A 268 6.83 -11.23 6.47
C ALA A 268 7.86 -12.36 6.56
N GLU A 269 9.08 -12.11 6.08
CA GLU A 269 10.22 -13.03 6.25
C GLU A 269 10.93 -12.75 7.58
N ASN A 270 11.14 -13.80 8.38
CA ASN A 270 11.79 -13.69 9.69
C ASN A 270 13.29 -14.00 9.58
N ALA A 271 14.15 -13.04 9.90
CA ALA A 271 15.61 -13.18 9.85
C ALA A 271 16.13 -14.30 10.78
N PHE A 272 15.42 -14.62 11.85
CA PHE A 272 15.78 -15.69 12.78
C PHE A 272 15.34 -17.08 12.32
N LEU A 273 14.42 -17.16 11.36
CA LEU A 273 13.88 -18.39 10.81
C LEU A 273 13.96 -18.37 9.27
N PRO A 274 15.17 -18.46 8.69
CA PRO A 274 15.32 -18.39 7.24
C PRO A 274 14.59 -19.54 6.54
N GLY A 275 14.05 -19.25 5.36
CA GLY A 275 13.39 -20.24 4.48
C GLY A 275 11.91 -19.96 4.22
N ALA A 276 11.46 -20.26 2.99
CA ALA A 276 10.11 -19.95 2.53
C ALA A 276 9.00 -20.60 3.36
N SER A 277 9.24 -21.78 3.94
CA SER A 277 8.29 -22.49 4.80
C SER A 277 7.98 -21.77 6.11
N ASN A 278 8.88 -20.88 6.56
CA ASN A 278 8.78 -20.15 7.83
C ASN A 278 8.31 -18.71 7.65
N ARG A 279 7.94 -18.30 6.42
CA ARG A 279 7.32 -16.99 6.19
C ARG A 279 6.09 -16.85 7.08
N GLY A 280 5.95 -15.71 7.75
CA GLY A 280 4.86 -15.45 8.67
C GLY A 280 4.91 -16.22 9.98
N HIS A 281 6.04 -16.85 10.32
CA HIS A 281 6.23 -17.57 11.58
C HIS A 281 7.28 -16.93 12.47
N THR A 282 7.16 -17.15 13.78
CA THR A 282 8.14 -16.73 14.78
C THR A 282 8.19 -17.71 15.96
N GLN A 283 9.19 -17.54 16.82
CA GLN A 283 9.35 -18.34 18.04
C GLN A 283 8.44 -17.80 19.15
N ASP A 284 7.66 -18.69 19.77
CA ASP A 284 6.87 -18.39 20.95
C ASP A 284 7.70 -18.63 22.22
N LEU A 285 8.16 -17.54 22.83
CA LEU A 285 8.98 -17.62 24.03
C LEU A 285 8.17 -17.92 25.30
N THR A 286 6.83 -18.01 25.22
CA THR A 286 6.00 -18.44 26.36
C THR A 286 6.16 -19.94 26.68
N THR A 287 6.67 -20.74 25.72
CA THR A 287 6.86 -22.19 25.88
C THR A 287 8.33 -22.58 26.14
N SER A 288 9.15 -21.66 26.64
CA SER A 288 10.55 -21.89 27.04
C SER A 288 10.68 -23.08 28.04
N PRO A 289 11.74 -23.92 27.98
CA PRO A 289 13.03 -23.73 27.30
C PRO A 289 13.07 -24.12 25.81
N THR A 290 11.99 -24.68 25.26
CA THR A 290 11.90 -25.09 23.85
C THR A 290 10.80 -24.29 23.15
N PRO A 291 11.09 -23.07 22.67
CA PRO A 291 10.12 -22.24 21.96
C PRO A 291 9.51 -22.96 20.76
N ALA A 292 8.18 -22.97 20.67
CA ALA A 292 7.48 -23.46 19.48
C ALA A 292 7.61 -22.44 18.35
N VAL A 293 7.69 -22.90 17.10
CA VAL A 293 7.57 -22.03 15.92
C VAL A 293 6.12 -22.02 15.48
N LEU A 294 5.46 -20.87 15.57
CA LEU A 294 4.03 -20.70 15.30
C LEU A 294 3.82 -19.48 14.39
N PRO A 295 2.64 -19.36 13.74
CA PRO A 295 2.29 -18.16 13.01
C PRO A 295 2.40 -16.91 13.89
N VAL A 296 2.96 -15.82 13.36
CA VAL A 296 3.11 -14.54 14.07
C VAL A 296 1.83 -14.06 14.77
N PRO A 297 0.62 -14.10 14.18
CA PRO A 297 -0.58 -13.62 14.87
C PRO A 297 -0.95 -14.51 16.07
N GLU A 298 -0.60 -15.80 16.04
CA GLU A 298 -0.81 -16.70 17.17
C GLU A 298 0.15 -16.36 18.33
N VAL A 299 1.44 -16.20 18.03
CA VAL A 299 2.44 -15.80 19.04
C VAL A 299 2.09 -14.45 19.66
N ALA A 300 1.70 -13.46 18.85
CA ALA A 300 1.31 -12.15 19.34
C ALA A 300 0.07 -12.21 20.27
N LYS A 301 -0.90 -13.09 20.00
CA LYS A 301 -2.00 -13.37 20.93
C LYS A 301 -1.54 -14.05 22.21
N ASN A 302 -0.61 -14.99 22.14
CA ASN A 302 -0.05 -15.68 23.30
C ASN A 302 0.66 -14.68 24.22
N TYR A 303 1.46 -13.78 23.63
CA TYR A 303 2.08 -12.66 24.34
C TYR A 303 1.06 -11.73 24.95
N LYS A 304 0.03 -11.30 24.20
CA LYS A 304 -1.06 -10.47 24.75
C LYS A 304 -1.75 -11.12 25.96
N ARG A 305 -2.09 -12.43 25.89
CA ARG A 305 -2.71 -13.16 27.01
C ARG A 305 -1.80 -13.29 28.22
N SER A 306 -0.48 -13.35 27.98
CA SER A 306 0.54 -13.44 29.03
C SER A 306 1.03 -12.08 29.51
N ASN A 307 0.40 -10.98 29.05
CA ASN A 307 0.81 -9.60 29.33
C ASN A 307 2.28 -9.30 28.95
N ILE A 308 2.79 -9.97 27.91
CA ILE A 308 4.12 -9.73 27.33
C ILE A 308 3.97 -8.68 26.24
N ARG A 309 4.72 -7.58 26.40
CA ARG A 309 4.82 -6.51 25.41
C ARG A 309 5.96 -6.81 24.45
N TRP A 310 5.82 -6.37 23.21
CA TRP A 310 6.78 -6.73 22.17
C TRP A 310 7.06 -5.59 21.18
N VAL A 311 8.17 -5.77 20.47
CA VAL A 311 8.69 -4.89 19.42
C VAL A 311 8.88 -5.66 18.12
N ILE A 312 8.66 -5.01 16.99
CA ILE A 312 9.08 -5.50 15.67
C ILE A 312 10.38 -4.82 15.29
N ILE A 313 11.33 -5.58 14.76
CA ILE A 313 12.55 -5.04 14.15
C ILE A 313 12.42 -5.15 12.63
N GLY A 314 12.62 -4.07 11.89
CA GLY A 314 12.50 -4.03 10.43
C GLY A 314 13.77 -3.51 9.74
N GLU A 315 13.87 -3.73 8.43
CA GLU A 315 14.94 -3.18 7.59
C GLU A 315 14.53 -1.83 6.97
N ASN A 316 14.78 -1.66 5.66
CA ASN A 316 14.57 -0.43 4.93
C ASN A 316 13.11 -0.32 4.45
N ASN A 317 12.61 0.92 4.42
CA ASN A 317 11.28 1.27 3.90
C ASN A 317 10.14 0.39 4.46
N TYR A 318 10.17 0.11 5.75
CA TYR A 318 9.19 -0.76 6.41
C TYR A 318 7.77 -0.20 6.28
N GLY A 319 6.83 -1.05 5.85
CA GLY A 319 5.44 -0.68 5.61
C GLY A 319 5.20 -0.01 4.26
N GLU A 320 6.01 -0.30 3.24
CA GLU A 320 5.84 0.20 1.87
C GLU A 320 4.47 -0.19 1.27
N GLY A 321 3.93 0.66 0.40
CA GLY A 321 2.80 0.33 -0.45
C GLY A 321 1.47 0.90 0.07
N SER A 322 0.48 0.03 0.21
CA SER A 322 -0.91 0.44 0.42
C SER A 322 -1.12 1.24 1.71
N SER A 323 -2.08 2.18 1.71
CA SER A 323 -2.33 3.11 2.83
C SER A 323 -3.06 2.49 4.03
N ARG A 324 -3.13 1.16 4.13
CA ARG A 324 -4.00 0.42 5.06
C ARG A 324 -3.59 0.68 6.50
N GLU A 325 -4.46 1.32 7.28
CA GLU A 325 -4.20 1.57 8.71
C GLU A 325 -4.26 0.31 9.57
N HIS A 326 -4.85 -0.78 9.07
CA HIS A 326 -4.87 -2.10 9.72
C HIS A 326 -3.46 -2.60 10.05
N ALA A 327 -2.48 -2.32 9.18
CA ALA A 327 -1.08 -2.64 9.43
C ALA A 327 -0.50 -1.97 10.69
N ALA A 328 -1.14 -0.92 11.23
CA ALA A 328 -0.81 -0.30 12.52
C ALA A 328 -1.81 -0.66 13.64
N LEU A 329 -3.09 -0.84 13.31
CA LEU A 329 -4.12 -1.22 14.29
C LEU A 329 -3.92 -2.64 14.83
N GLU A 330 -3.59 -3.60 13.97
CA GLU A 330 -3.39 -5.00 14.34
C GLU A 330 -2.22 -5.21 15.30
N PRO A 331 -0.99 -4.70 15.04
CA PRO A 331 0.09 -4.85 16.01
C PRO A 331 -0.25 -4.16 17.33
N ARG A 332 -0.88 -2.98 17.28
CA ARG A 332 -1.35 -2.28 18.49
C ARG A 332 -2.40 -3.07 19.27
N TYR A 333 -3.34 -3.70 18.57
CA TYR A 333 -4.39 -4.55 19.14
C TYR A 333 -3.80 -5.80 19.79
N LEU A 334 -2.75 -6.37 19.21
CA LEU A 334 -2.08 -7.58 19.68
C LEU A 334 -0.95 -7.32 20.70
N GLY A 335 -0.88 -6.11 21.26
CA GLY A 335 0.03 -5.79 22.38
C GLY A 335 1.41 -5.28 21.98
N GLY A 336 1.61 -4.96 20.71
CA GLY A 336 2.83 -4.32 20.22
C GLY A 336 2.97 -2.90 20.76
N VAL A 337 4.22 -2.54 21.08
CA VAL A 337 4.57 -1.23 21.65
C VAL A 337 5.29 -0.36 20.62
N ALA A 338 6.25 -0.96 19.91
CA ALA A 338 7.15 -0.24 19.02
C ALA A 338 7.42 -1.04 17.74
N VAL A 339 7.81 -0.31 16.70
CA VAL A 339 8.49 -0.83 15.53
C VAL A 339 9.80 -0.06 15.40
N VAL A 340 10.92 -0.78 15.35
CA VAL A 340 12.24 -0.18 15.14
C VAL A 340 12.77 -0.65 13.78
N ALA A 341 13.04 0.27 12.86
CA ALA A 341 13.46 -0.07 11.50
C ALA A 341 14.64 0.79 11.03
N ASN A 342 15.27 0.46 9.90
CA ASN A 342 16.25 1.37 9.31
C ASN A 342 15.55 2.61 8.69
N SER A 343 14.37 2.41 8.12
CA SER A 343 13.51 3.48 7.60
C SER A 343 12.05 3.01 7.45
N PHE A 344 11.11 3.95 7.32
CA PHE A 344 9.68 3.67 7.15
C PHE A 344 9.11 4.30 5.90
N ALA A 345 8.07 3.67 5.34
CA ALA A 345 7.21 4.35 4.38
C ALA A 345 6.32 5.39 5.08
N ARG A 346 6.20 6.58 4.49
CA ARG A 346 5.54 7.78 5.06
C ARG A 346 4.17 7.52 5.69
N ILE A 347 3.29 6.83 4.96
CA ILE A 347 1.90 6.61 5.40
C ILE A 347 1.86 5.65 6.59
N HIS A 348 2.64 4.57 6.52
CA HIS A 348 2.67 3.57 7.58
C HIS A 348 3.23 4.15 8.89
N GLU A 349 4.31 4.94 8.82
CA GLU A 349 4.84 5.65 9.98
C GLU A 349 3.77 6.53 10.65
N THR A 350 3.01 7.29 9.85
CA THR A 350 1.91 8.13 10.35
C THR A 350 0.81 7.28 11.00
N ASN A 351 0.46 6.15 10.41
CA ASN A 351 -0.55 5.25 10.96
C ASN A 351 -0.11 4.67 12.31
N LEU A 352 1.16 4.25 12.46
CA LEU A 352 1.71 3.79 13.74
C LEU A 352 1.59 4.86 14.83
N LYS A 353 1.97 6.11 14.53
CA LYS A 353 1.82 7.24 15.46
C LYS A 353 0.35 7.49 15.83
N LYS A 354 -0.56 7.43 14.86
CA LYS A 354 -2.00 7.60 15.11
C LYS A 354 -2.57 6.53 16.04
N GLN A 355 -2.07 5.31 15.98
CA GLN A 355 -2.49 4.22 16.87
C GLN A 355 -1.72 4.17 18.19
N GLY A 356 -0.89 5.17 18.48
CA GLY A 356 -0.15 5.28 19.74
C GLY A 356 0.97 4.24 19.89
N MET A 357 1.54 3.80 18.76
CA MET A 357 2.79 3.02 18.74
C MET A 357 4.01 3.92 18.56
N LEU A 358 5.19 3.38 18.84
CA LEU A 358 6.49 4.03 18.62
C LEU A 358 7.16 3.54 17.33
N PRO A 359 6.98 4.22 16.17
CA PRO A 359 7.86 4.04 15.02
C PRO A 359 9.19 4.76 15.27
N LEU A 360 10.28 4.00 15.34
CA LEU A 360 11.62 4.51 15.62
C LEU A 360 12.60 4.03 14.56
N THR A 361 13.57 4.85 14.21
CA THR A 361 14.60 4.48 13.23
C THR A 361 15.95 4.33 13.90
N PHE A 362 16.76 3.35 13.49
CA PHE A 362 18.13 3.25 13.96
C PHE A 362 18.92 4.50 13.53
N ALA A 363 19.66 5.12 14.46
CA ALA A 363 20.60 6.18 14.10
C ALA A 363 21.80 5.63 13.33
N ASP A 364 22.23 4.41 13.66
CA ASP A 364 23.18 3.61 12.91
C ASP A 364 22.50 2.32 12.42
N PRO A 365 22.22 2.18 11.11
CA PRO A 365 21.61 0.99 10.54
C PRO A 365 22.36 -0.32 10.85
N ALA A 366 23.67 -0.29 11.13
CA ALA A 366 24.43 -1.49 11.49
C ALA A 366 23.97 -2.11 12.83
N ALA A 367 23.23 -1.37 13.66
CA ALA A 367 22.62 -1.91 14.87
C ALA A 367 21.57 -3.00 14.57
N TYR A 368 20.92 -2.96 13.40
CA TYR A 368 19.98 -4.01 12.99
C TYR A 368 20.64 -5.39 13.02
N ASP A 369 21.86 -5.53 12.50
CA ASP A 369 22.56 -6.81 12.37
C ASP A 369 22.98 -7.41 13.71
N GLN A 370 23.17 -6.57 14.74
CA GLN A 370 23.61 -7.02 16.07
C GLN A 370 22.51 -7.69 16.90
N ILE A 371 21.24 -7.53 16.52
CA ILE A 371 20.07 -8.01 17.25
C ILE A 371 19.87 -9.52 17.04
N GLN A 372 19.68 -10.24 18.14
CA GLN A 372 19.48 -11.70 18.23
C GLN A 372 18.05 -12.06 18.68
N ALA A 373 17.66 -13.32 18.50
CA ALA A 373 16.27 -13.77 18.66
C ALA A 373 15.77 -13.73 20.11
N ASP A 374 16.66 -13.93 21.07
CA ASP A 374 16.39 -14.01 22.51
C ASP A 374 16.74 -12.73 23.27
N ASP A 375 17.11 -11.67 22.55
CA ASP A 375 17.35 -10.35 23.11
C ASP A 375 16.06 -9.76 23.72
N ARG A 376 16.23 -9.02 24.82
CA ARG A 376 15.20 -8.17 25.42
C ARG A 376 15.55 -6.71 25.24
N VAL A 377 14.55 -5.90 24.92
CA VAL A 377 14.74 -4.50 24.54
C VAL A 377 14.07 -3.58 25.56
N ASP A 378 14.81 -2.57 26.02
CA ASP A 378 14.23 -1.37 26.63
C ASP A 378 14.39 -0.18 25.67
N ILE A 379 13.38 0.68 25.58
CA ILE A 379 13.48 1.98 24.89
C ILE A 379 13.40 3.07 25.96
N LEU A 380 14.53 3.71 26.21
CA LEU A 380 14.72 4.68 27.27
C LEU A 380 14.44 6.10 26.79
N GLY A 381 13.88 6.92 27.67
CA GLY A 381 13.59 8.34 27.43
C GLY A 381 12.23 8.61 26.78
N VAL A 382 11.35 7.60 26.65
CA VAL A 382 10.03 7.77 26.01
C VAL A 382 9.13 8.72 26.82
N GLU A 383 9.19 8.64 28.15
CA GLU A 383 8.36 9.46 29.04
C GLU A 383 8.67 10.96 28.93
N ASP A 384 9.92 11.29 28.61
CA ASP A 384 10.42 12.66 28.43
C ASP A 384 10.67 13.01 26.96
N ILE A 385 10.07 12.26 26.03
CA ILE A 385 10.28 12.42 24.58
C ILE A 385 10.01 13.86 24.13
N ARG A 386 10.91 14.38 23.30
CA ARG A 386 10.84 15.74 22.73
C ARG A 386 11.12 15.70 21.24
N PRO A 387 10.51 16.59 20.43
CA PRO A 387 10.82 16.67 19.01
C PRO A 387 12.33 16.81 18.77
N SER A 388 12.84 16.07 17.78
CA SER A 388 14.25 16.06 17.36
C SER A 388 15.26 15.51 18.38
N GLU A 389 14.85 15.10 19.59
CA GLU A 389 15.74 14.41 20.53
C GLU A 389 15.77 12.90 20.27
N GLN A 390 16.95 12.29 20.42
CA GLN A 390 17.11 10.84 20.22
C GLN A 390 16.71 10.06 21.47
N LEU A 391 16.10 8.90 21.25
CA LEU A 391 15.90 7.89 22.30
C LEU A 391 17.08 6.92 22.33
N THR A 392 17.15 6.10 23.38
CA THR A 392 18.18 5.04 23.49
C THR A 392 17.51 3.68 23.56
N MET A 393 17.89 2.78 22.65
CA MET A 393 17.52 1.37 22.76
C MET A 393 18.62 0.64 23.52
N ARG A 394 18.26 0.01 24.63
CA ARG A 394 19.13 -0.91 25.37
C ARG A 394 18.72 -2.33 25.05
N VAL A 395 19.69 -3.14 24.65
CA VAL A 395 19.50 -4.54 24.31
C VAL A 395 20.21 -5.40 25.33
N ARG A 396 19.45 -6.28 25.99
CA ARG A 396 19.94 -7.27 26.95
C ARG A 396 19.96 -8.64 26.30
N ARG A 397 21.14 -9.24 26.20
CA ARG A 397 21.34 -10.58 25.67
C ARG A 397 21.04 -11.63 26.72
N LYS A 398 20.73 -12.85 26.28
CA LYS A 398 20.52 -13.99 27.17
C LYS A 398 21.77 -14.38 27.97
N ASP A 399 22.97 -14.12 27.45
CA ASP A 399 24.24 -14.36 28.14
C ASP A 399 24.59 -13.31 29.21
N GLY A 400 23.73 -12.30 29.39
CA GLY A 400 23.94 -11.19 30.32
C GLY A 400 24.66 -9.98 29.71
N GLY A 401 25.10 -10.06 28.45
CA GLY A 401 25.65 -8.93 27.71
C GLY A 401 24.64 -7.80 27.51
N VAL A 402 25.10 -6.56 27.56
CA VAL A 402 24.26 -5.38 27.33
C VAL A 402 24.95 -4.45 26.35
N TRP A 403 24.21 -3.94 25.38
CA TRP A 403 24.65 -2.89 24.48
C TRP A 403 23.54 -1.88 24.22
N GLU A 404 23.91 -0.68 23.80
CA GLU A 404 22.97 0.41 23.54
C GLU A 404 23.18 0.98 22.13
N THR A 405 22.10 1.45 21.52
CA THR A 405 22.13 2.22 20.28
C THR A 405 21.14 3.38 20.33
N LYS A 406 21.40 4.42 19.53
CA LYS A 406 20.53 5.59 19.44
C LYS A 406 19.41 5.35 18.42
N LEU A 407 18.21 5.82 18.78
CA LEU A 407 17.04 5.76 17.92
C LEU A 407 16.56 7.19 17.59
N ASN A 408 16.33 7.44 16.31
CA ASN A 408 15.70 8.64 15.80
C ASN A 408 14.18 8.48 15.76
N HIS A 409 13.46 9.60 15.82
CA HIS A 409 12.03 9.65 15.55
C HIS A 409 11.64 10.98 14.91
N THR A 410 10.48 11.03 14.26
CA THR A 410 9.94 12.27 13.67
C THR A 410 8.63 12.71 14.35
N PHE A 411 8.44 12.37 15.62
CA PHE A 411 7.35 12.92 16.42
C PHE A 411 7.47 14.44 16.57
N HIS A 412 6.40 15.17 16.25
CA HIS A 412 6.21 16.56 16.68
C HIS A 412 5.31 16.63 17.92
N GLU A 413 5.26 17.76 18.61
CA GLU A 413 4.52 17.98 19.87
C GLU A 413 3.09 17.41 19.89
N GLY A 414 2.31 17.66 18.83
CA GLY A 414 0.96 17.12 18.69
C GLY A 414 0.90 15.59 18.63
N GLN A 415 1.84 14.95 17.94
CA GLN A 415 1.92 13.49 17.83
C GLN A 415 2.38 12.84 19.14
N ILE A 416 3.24 13.51 19.92
CA ILE A 416 3.62 13.04 21.26
C ILE A 416 2.37 12.91 22.15
N ARG A 417 1.43 13.86 22.05
CA ARG A 417 0.16 13.77 22.79
C ARG A 417 -0.71 12.59 22.34
N TRP A 418 -0.62 12.17 21.07
CA TRP A 418 -1.33 10.98 20.59
C TRP A 418 -0.77 9.71 21.23
N LEU A 419 0.57 9.59 21.25
CA LEU A 419 1.26 8.49 21.94
C LEU A 419 0.85 8.42 23.41
N MET A 420 0.95 9.54 24.14
CA MET A 420 0.62 9.59 25.57
C MET A 420 -0.85 9.25 25.84
N SER A 421 -1.76 9.67 24.95
CA SER A 421 -3.19 9.34 25.05
C SER A 421 -3.52 7.90 24.63
N GLY A 422 -2.55 7.15 24.11
CA GLY A 422 -2.71 5.79 23.60
C GLY A 422 -3.20 5.70 22.15
N SER A 423 -3.70 6.80 21.59
CA SER A 423 -4.00 7.01 20.16
C SER A 423 -4.36 8.47 19.89
N ALA A 424 -4.33 8.87 18.61
CA ALA A 424 -4.84 10.16 18.17
C ALA A 424 -6.35 10.30 18.44
N LEU A 425 -7.13 9.22 18.29
CA LEU A 425 -8.57 9.23 18.55
C LEU A 425 -8.88 9.48 20.03
N ASN A 426 -8.12 8.87 20.93
CA ASN A 426 -8.23 9.13 22.37
C ASN A 426 -7.90 10.59 22.70
N TYR A 427 -6.85 11.13 22.08
CA TYR A 427 -6.50 12.54 22.27
C TYR A 427 -7.65 13.45 21.81
N ILE A 428 -8.21 13.23 20.63
CA ILE A 428 -9.36 14.00 20.12
C ILE A 428 -10.55 13.93 21.09
N LYS A 429 -10.88 12.72 21.60
CA LYS A 429 -11.94 12.53 22.60
C LYS A 429 -11.68 13.34 23.87
N SER A 430 -10.43 13.37 24.34
CA SER A 430 -10.03 14.13 25.54
C SER A 430 -10.13 15.65 25.37
N GLN A 431 -10.03 16.15 24.13
CA GLN A 431 -10.20 17.59 23.85
C GLN A 431 -11.68 17.97 23.87
N LYS A 432 -12.57 17.14 23.31
CA LYS A 432 -14.01 17.40 23.31
C LYS A 432 -14.61 17.46 24.71
N SER A 433 -14.17 16.57 25.62
CA SER A 433 -14.64 16.58 27.01
C SER A 433 -14.21 17.82 27.80
N LYS A 434 -13.18 18.55 27.33
CA LYS A 434 -12.73 19.80 27.95
C LYS A 434 -13.44 21.05 27.42
N THR A 435 -14.01 20.99 26.22
CA THR A 435 -14.60 22.16 25.55
C THR A 435 -16.11 22.32 25.74
N GLY A 436 -16.77 21.47 26.54
CA GLY A 436 -18.16 21.68 26.98
C GLY A 436 -19.11 22.14 25.87
N PHE A 437 -19.25 21.34 24.82
CA PHE A 437 -20.32 21.48 23.82
C PHE A 437 -21.18 20.24 23.82
#